data_AF-A0A840EJ21-F1
#
_entry.id   AF-A0A840EJ21-F1
#
_cell.length_a   1.000
_cell.length_b   1.000
_cell.length_c   1.000
_cell.angle_alpha   90.00
_cell.angle_beta   90.00
_cell.angle_gamma   90.00
#
_symmetry.space_group_name_H-M   'P 1'
#
loop_
_entity.id
_entity.type
_entity.pdbx_description
1 polymer ?
#
loop_
_entity_poly.entity_id
_entity_poly.type
_entity_poly.pdbx_seq_one_letter_code
_entity_poly.pdbx_strand_id
1 'polypeptide(L)' 'MSKTILEKYNIKDKVELILEKGQIILKPIASPRSNWEKEFKKMSENGDDKLLMNDVFDDENLEEWI' A
#
# COMPACT_ATOMS: atom_id res chain seq x y z
N MET A 1 -8.39 1.21 -28.50
CA MET A 1 -7.21 0.33 -28.35
C MET A 1 -6.73 0.23 -26.89
N SER A 2 -6.62 1.32 -26.15
CA SER A 2 -6.21 1.29 -24.73
C SER A 2 -7.18 0.54 -23.80
N LYS A 3 -8.49 0.74 -23.97
CA LYS A 3 -9.52 0.11 -23.13
C LYS A 3 -9.57 -1.43 -23.25
N THR A 4 -9.23 -1.95 -24.43
CA THR A 4 -9.31 -3.37 -24.78
C THR A 4 -8.31 -4.22 -23.99
N ILE A 5 -7.15 -3.66 -23.64
CA ILE A 5 -6.12 -4.37 -22.85
C ILE A 5 -6.56 -4.46 -21.39
N LEU A 6 -7.07 -3.37 -20.81
CA LEU A 6 -7.53 -3.34 -19.43
C LEU A 6 -8.69 -4.32 -19.20
N GLU A 7 -9.66 -4.34 -20.12
CA GLU A 7 -10.79 -5.27 -20.07
C GLU A 7 -10.34 -6.73 -20.23
N LYS A 8 -9.43 -7.03 -21.17
CA LYS A 8 -8.91 -8.38 -21.41
C LYS A 8 -8.22 -8.98 -20.19
N TYR A 9 -7.51 -8.15 -19.41
CA TYR A 9 -6.82 -8.59 -18.20
C TYR A 9 -7.62 -8.33 -16.92
N ASN A 10 -8.91 -7.97 -17.02
CA ASN A 10 -9.79 -7.67 -15.89
C ASN A 10 -9.18 -6.65 -14.91
N ILE A 11 -8.42 -5.69 -15.45
CA ILE A 11 -7.84 -4.58 -14.70
C ILE A 11 -8.94 -3.55 -14.52
N LYS A 12 -9.40 -3.41 -13.27
CA LYS A 12 -10.42 -2.43 -12.87
C LYS A 12 -9.74 -1.22 -12.25
N ASP A 13 -9.50 -1.27 -10.94
CA ASP A 13 -9.09 -0.10 -10.18
C ASP A 13 -7.64 -0.15 -9.68
N LYS A 14 -7.06 -1.35 -9.48
CA LYS A 14 -5.72 -1.52 -8.91
C LYS A 14 -4.94 -2.64 -9.57
N VAL A 15 -3.63 -2.43 -9.68
CA VAL A 15 -2.64 -3.36 -10.24
C VAL A 15 -1.40 -3.42 -9.35
N GLU A 16 -0.76 -4.58 -9.31
CA GLU A 16 0.59 -4.72 -8.77
C GLU A 16 1.58 -4.41 -9.90
N LEU A 17 2.57 -3.56 -9.63
CA LEU A 17 3.63 -3.20 -10.57
C LEU A 17 4.96 -3.80 -10.12
N ILE A 18 5.56 -4.61 -10.99
CA ILE A 18 6.88 -5.22 -10.76
C ILE A 18 7.83 -4.64 -11.79
N LEU A 19 8.95 -4.09 -11.30
CA LEU A 19 10.04 -3.57 -12.13
C LEU A 19 10.98 -4.71 -12.50
N GLU A 20 11.10 -4.99 -13.79
CA GLU A 20 12.11 -5.89 -14.34
C GLU A 20 13.01 -5.13 -15.31
N LYS A 21 14.19 -5.69 -15.60
CA LYS A 21 15.14 -5.03 -16.50
C LYS A 21 14.54 -4.94 -17.91
N GLY A 22 14.14 -3.73 -18.30
CA GLY A 22 13.61 -3.43 -19.63
C GLY A 22 12.10 -3.55 -19.77
N GLN A 23 11.35 -3.88 -18.70
CA GLN A 23 9.90 -3.93 -18.74
C GLN A 23 9.25 -3.70 -17.36
N ILE A 24 7.97 -3.34 -17.39
CA ILE A 24 7.11 -3.35 -16.21
C ILE A 24 6.05 -4.43 -16.37
N ILE A 25 5.85 -5.23 -15.33
CA ILE A 25 4.78 -6.23 -15.28
C ILE A 25 3.62 -5.64 -14.47
N LEU A 26 2.44 -5.58 -15.09
CA LEU A 26 1.20 -5.19 -14.44
C LEU A 26 0.33 -6.42 -14.17
N LYS A 27 0.06 -6.73 -12.90
CA LYS A 27 -0.85 -7.82 -12.52
C LYS A 27 -2.15 -7.27 -11.96
N PRO A 28 -3.33 -7.74 -12.40
CA PRO A 28 -4.61 -7.34 -11.81
C PRO A 28 -4.69 -7.81 -10.35
N ILE A 29 -5.15 -6.94 -9.45
CA ILE A 29 -5.37 -7.29 -8.05
C ILE A 29 -6.88 -7.53 -7.85
N ALA A 30 -7.27 -8.77 -7.56
CA ALA A 30 -8.68 -9.14 -7.39
C ALA A 30 -9.32 -8.55 -6.12
N SER A 31 -8.56 -8.51 -5.02
CA SER A 31 -8.99 -7.89 -3.77
C SER A 31 -7.83 -7.07 -3.22
N PRO A 32 -7.92 -5.72 -3.31
CA PRO A 32 -6.95 -4.85 -2.70
C PRO A 32 -6.75 -5.25 -1.24
N ARG A 33 -5.49 -5.37 -0.80
CA ARG A 33 -5.17 -5.65 0.60
C ARG A 33 -5.59 -7.04 1.12
N SER A 34 -5.87 -7.99 0.24
CA SER A 34 -6.20 -9.38 0.62
C SER A 34 -5.15 -10.04 1.54
N ASN A 35 -3.87 -9.71 1.38
CA ASN A 35 -2.80 -10.22 2.25
C ASN A 35 -2.48 -9.34 3.46
N TRP A 36 -3.19 -8.23 3.68
CA TRP A 36 -2.87 -7.32 4.78
C TRP A 36 -2.97 -8.02 6.14
N GLU A 37 -3.99 -8.83 6.37
CA GLU A 37 -4.11 -9.57 7.64
C GLU A 37 -2.83 -10.34 8.00
N LYS A 38 -2.23 -11.02 7.02
CA LYS A 38 -0.98 -11.77 7.20
C LYS A 38 0.22 -10.84 7.42
N GLU A 39 0.36 -9.79 6.62
CA GLU A 39 1.51 -8.88 6.72
C GLU A 39 1.45 -8.02 8.01
N PHE A 40 0.27 -7.59 8.45
CA PHE A 40 0.09 -6.90 9.73
C PHE A 40 0.36 -7.81 10.92
N LYS A 41 -0.06 -9.09 10.85
CA LYS A 41 0.29 -10.06 11.88
C LYS A 41 1.82 -10.21 12.00
N LYS A 42 2.51 -10.35 10.87
CA LYS A 42 3.97 -10.43 10.82
C LYS A 42 4.65 -9.17 11.35
N MET A 43 4.14 -7.99 10.99
CA MET A 43 4.61 -6.69 11.47
C MET A 43 4.52 -6.61 13.00
N SER A 44 3.39 -7.05 13.58
CA SER A 44 3.20 -7.09 15.03
C SER A 44 4.09 -8.15 15.72
N GLU A 45 4.23 -9.34 15.14
CA GLU A 45 5.16 -10.38 15.63
C GLU A 45 6.62 -9.91 15.66
N ASN A 46 7.02 -9.09 14.67
CA ASN A 46 8.34 -8.49 14.60
C ASN A 46 8.51 -7.25 15.52
N GLY A 47 7.41 -6.68 16.03
CA GLY A 47 7.41 -5.40 16.74
C GLY A 47 7.67 -4.18 15.83
N ASP A 48 7.47 -4.34 14.52
CA ASP A 48 7.58 -3.29 13.50
C ASP A 48 6.37 -2.32 13.55
N ASP A 49 5.40 -2.58 14.43
CA ASP A 49 4.18 -1.78 14.66
C ASP A 49 4.35 -0.66 15.69
N LYS A 50 5.58 -0.40 16.11
CA LYS A 50 5.92 0.68 17.05
C LYS A 50 6.23 1.98 16.33
N LEU A 51 5.86 3.09 16.97
CA LEU A 51 6.25 4.42 16.53
C LEU A 51 7.78 4.58 16.58
N LEU A 52 8.35 5.12 15.50
CA LEU A 52 9.80 5.39 15.40
C LEU A 52 10.18 6.73 16.08
N MET A 53 9.20 7.59 16.33
CA MET A 53 9.32 8.87 17.01
C MET A 53 8.04 9.16 17.77
N ASN A 54 8.08 10.09 18.73
CA ASN A 54 6.88 10.49 19.43
C ASN A 54 5.83 11.05 18.47
N ASP A 55 4.56 10.82 18.81
CA ASP A 55 3.40 11.30 18.05
C ASP A 55 3.15 12.81 18.23
N VAL A 56 3.88 13.42 19.17
CA VAL A 56 3.84 14.85 19.47
C VAL A 56 5.25 15.40 19.35
N PHE A 57 5.39 16.49 18.61
CA PHE A 57 6.66 17.23 18.57
C PHE A 57 6.80 18.12 19.80
N ASP A 58 8.03 18.33 20.28
CA ASP A 58 8.28 19.13 21.48
C ASP A 58 7.78 20.59 21.35
N ASP A 59 7.64 21.09 20.12
CA ASP A 59 7.18 22.43 19.77
C ASP A 59 5.75 22.45 19.20
N GLU A 60 5.02 21.34 19.25
CA GLU A 60 3.67 21.26 18.73
C GLU A 60 2.68 22.06 19.59
N ASN A 61 2.01 23.05 18.99
CA ASN A 61 0.94 23.80 19.62
C ASN A 61 -0.44 23.21 19.26
N LEU A 62 -0.99 22.42 20.19
CA LEU A 62 -2.31 21.79 20.01
C LEU A 62 -3.48 22.75 20.18
N GLU A 63 -3.26 23.99 20.65
CA GLU A 63 -4.33 24.99 20.86
C GLU A 63 -4.93 25.51 19.54
N GLU A 64 -4.24 25.36 18.40
CA GLU A 64 -4.75 25.79 17.08
C GLU A 64 -5.88 24.90 16.53
N TRP A 65 -6.13 23.74 17.14
CA TRP A 65 -7.10 22.74 16.70
C TRP A 65 -8.29 22.57 17.66
N ILE A 66 -8.41 23.47 18.66
CA ILE A 66 -9.49 23.49 19.68
C ILE A 66 -10.61 24.44 19.26
#